data_AF-A0A8I1W900-F1
#
_entry.id   AF-A0A8I1W900-F1
#
_cell.length_a   1.000
_cell.length_b   1.000
_cell.length_c   1.000
_cell.angle_alpha   90.00
_cell.angle_beta   90.00
_cell.angle_gamma   90.00
#
_symmetry.space_group_name_H-M   'P 1'
#
loop_
_entity.id
_entity.type
_entity.pdbx_description
1 polymer ?
#
loop_
_entity_poly.entity_id
_entity_poly.type
_entity_poly.pdbx_seq_one_letter_code
_entity_poly.pdbx_strand_id
1 'polypeptide(L)' 'HRYMAHPKVFTVAAVIPMVPGVKAYKAMQALVEINHRGYTPELMSQMVTHFLQTFFIVGALALGLAVPGLLFYRRRPVV' A
#
# COMPACT_ATOMS: atom_id res chain seq x y z
N HIS A 1 -27.53 5.73 -18.41
CA HIS A 1 -27.38 5.19 -17.05
C HIS A 1 -26.08 5.71 -16.45
N ARG A 2 -26.20 6.54 -15.41
CA ARG A 2 -25.21 7.50 -14.92
C ARG A 2 -24.26 6.80 -13.92
N TYR A 3 -22.96 6.87 -14.13
CA TYR A 3 -21.92 6.35 -13.23
C TYR A 3 -22.21 6.77 -11.78
N MET A 4 -22.58 5.81 -10.92
CA MET A 4 -23.22 6.06 -9.61
C MET A 4 -22.24 6.26 -8.44
N ALA A 5 -20.94 6.09 -8.63
CA ALA A 5 -19.99 6.20 -7.53
C ALA A 5 -19.26 7.55 -7.56
N HIS A 6 -19.58 8.41 -6.59
CA HIS A 6 -18.86 9.67 -6.37
C HIS A 6 -17.39 9.34 -5.99
N PRO A 7 -16.36 10.01 -6.55
CA PRO A 7 -14.94 9.64 -6.37
C PRO A 7 -14.49 9.42 -4.93
N LYS A 8 -15.10 10.16 -3.99
CA LYS A 8 -14.86 10.07 -2.55
C LYS A 8 -15.10 8.66 -1.99
N VAL A 9 -15.98 7.85 -2.59
CA VAL A 9 -16.29 6.48 -2.12
C VAL A 9 -15.11 5.53 -2.41
N PHE A 10 -14.41 5.72 -3.53
CA PHE A 10 -13.25 4.89 -3.90
C PHE A 10 -12.03 5.17 -3.02
N THR A 11 -11.76 6.44 -2.72
CA THR A 11 -10.62 6.84 -1.89
C THR A 11 -10.79 6.40 -0.43
N VAL A 12 -12.01 6.39 0.11
CA VAL A 12 -12.27 5.98 1.50
C VAL A 12 -12.14 4.47 1.68
N ALA A 13 -12.72 3.66 0.76
CA ALA A 13 -12.63 2.21 0.83
C ALA A 13 -11.18 1.70 0.75
N ALA A 14 -10.30 2.43 0.07
CA ALA A 14 -8.90 2.06 -0.11
C ALA A 14 -7.98 2.49 1.05
N VAL A 15 -8.36 3.48 1.86
CA VAL A 15 -7.57 3.89 3.05
C VAL A 15 -7.67 2.87 4.19
N ILE A 16 -8.80 2.19 4.36
CA ILE A 16 -9.04 1.20 5.43
C ILE A 16 -8.00 0.06 5.42
N PRO A 17 -7.68 -0.58 4.28
CA PRO A 17 -6.64 -1.62 4.23
C PRO A 17 -5.19 -1.09 4.28
N MET A 18 -4.96 0.22 4.13
CA MET A 18 -3.62 0.81 4.18
C MET A 18 -3.11 1.06 5.61
N VAL A 19 -3.98 0.99 6.62
CA VAL A 19 -3.62 1.03 8.04
C VAL A 19 -2.89 -0.29 8.37
N PRO A 20 -1.66 -0.23 8.89
CA PRO A 20 -0.55 -1.10 8.51
C PRO A 20 -0.88 -2.58 8.65
N GLY A 21 -1.05 -3.25 7.50
CA GLY A 21 -1.18 -4.69 7.43
C GLY A 21 0.04 -5.34 8.06
N VAL A 22 -0.16 -6.17 9.08
CA VAL A 22 0.77 -6.96 9.92
C VAL A 22 2.22 -7.14 9.43
N LYS A 23 2.46 -7.33 8.13
CA LYS A 23 3.78 -7.42 7.50
C LYS A 23 4.62 -6.14 7.66
N ALA A 24 4.01 -4.96 7.51
CA ALA A 24 4.71 -3.68 7.67
C ALA A 24 5.24 -3.52 9.11
N TYR A 25 4.39 -3.86 10.08
CA TYR A 25 4.73 -3.85 11.49
C TYR A 25 5.84 -4.86 11.81
N LYS A 26 5.77 -6.08 11.28
CA LYS A 26 6.84 -7.09 11.43
C LYS A 26 8.17 -6.64 10.83
N ALA A 27 8.17 -5.98 9.68
CA ALA A 27 9.39 -5.41 9.09
C ALA A 27 9.99 -4.32 9.99
N MET A 28 9.15 -3.43 10.53
CA MET A 28 9.57 -2.39 11.48
C MET A 28 10.11 -2.99 12.78
N GLN A 29 9.45 -4.03 13.30
CA GLN A 29 9.91 -4.74 14.49
C GLN A 29 11.29 -5.37 14.26
N ALA A 30 11.49 -6.08 13.14
CA ALA A 30 12.77 -6.68 12.79
C ALA A 30 13.88 -5.62 12.65
N LEU A 31 13.57 -4.44 12.09
CA LEU A 31 14.51 -3.33 12.00
C LEU A 31 14.94 -2.80 13.37
N VAL A 32 13.98 -2.58 14.28
CA VAL A 32 14.26 -2.16 15.66
C VAL A 32 15.06 -3.22 16.40
N GLU A 33 14.77 -4.49 16.16
CA GLU A 33 15.45 -5.60 16.79
C GLU A 33 16.90 -5.76 16.30
N ILE A 34 17.17 -5.52 15.01
CA ILE A 34 18.53 -5.42 14.48
C ILE A 34 19.30 -4.25 15.13
N ASN A 35 18.64 -3.12 15.36
CA ASN A 35 19.27 -1.96 16.00
C ASN A 35 19.58 -2.22 17.50
N HIS A 36 18.68 -2.89 18.22
CA HIS A 36 18.84 -3.15 19.66
C HIS A 36 19.72 -4.37 19.98
N ARG A 37 19.53 -5.49 19.29
CA ARG A 37 20.17 -6.79 19.60
C ARG A 37 21.35 -7.10 18.68
N GLY A 38 21.57 -6.30 17.65
CA GLY A 38 22.60 -6.48 16.65
C GLY A 38 22.12 -7.26 15.42
N TYR A 39 23.02 -7.40 14.45
CA TYR A 39 22.73 -8.03 13.18
C TYR A 39 22.65 -9.56 13.32
N THR A 40 21.54 -10.14 12.87
CA THR A 40 21.45 -11.58 12.58
C THR A 40 20.93 -11.81 11.15
N PRO A 41 21.42 -12.82 10.43
CA PRO A 41 20.96 -13.15 9.08
C PRO A 41 19.44 -13.39 9.02
N GLU A 42 18.88 -13.99 10.07
CA GLU A 42 17.47 -14.33 10.16
C GLU A 42 16.60 -13.08 10.29
N LEU A 43 16.98 -12.12 11.15
CA LEU A 43 16.26 -10.85 11.29
C LEU A 43 16.35 -10.02 10.01
N MET A 44 17.50 -10.02 9.33
CA MET A 44 17.67 -9.33 8.06
C MET A 44 16.76 -9.92 6.97
N SER A 45 16.73 -11.25 6.86
CA SER A 45 15.86 -11.96 5.92
C SER A 45 14.38 -11.68 6.18
N GLN A 46 13.97 -11.70 7.45
CA GLN A 46 12.60 -11.35 7.86
C GLN A 46 12.25 -9.90 7.54
N MET A 47 13.15 -8.96 7.85
CA MET A 47 12.96 -7.54 7.56
C MET A 47 12.77 -7.31 6.06
N VAL A 48 13.67 -7.82 5.22
CA VAL A 48 13.64 -7.62 3.76
C VAL A 48 12.41 -8.29 3.16
N THR A 49 12.07 -9.52 3.57
CA THR A 49 10.92 -10.25 3.05
C THR A 49 9.62 -9.51 3.35
N HIS A 50 9.43 -9.08 4.60
CA HIS A 50 8.22 -8.37 5.00
C HIS A 50 8.16 -6.95 4.44
N PHE A 51 9.32 -6.29 4.28
CA PHE A 51 9.40 -4.98 3.64
C PHE A 51 9.00 -5.05 2.17
N LEU A 52 9.58 -5.97 1.39
CA LEU A 52 9.27 -6.12 -0.02
C LEU A 52 7.81 -6.51 -0.24
N GLN A 53 7.28 -7.47 0.54
CA GLN A 53 5.87 -7.84 0.45
C GLN A 53 4.95 -6.65 0.73
N THR A 54 5.25 -5.86 1.77
CA THR A 54 4.50 -4.65 2.09
C THR A 54 4.56 -3.65 0.94
N PHE A 55 5.76 -3.38 0.42
CA PHE A 55 5.97 -2.42 -0.66
C PHE A 55 5.17 -2.78 -1.92
N PHE A 56 5.21 -4.04 -2.35
CA PHE A 56 4.46 -4.49 -3.52
C PHE A 56 2.95 -4.45 -3.30
N ILE A 57 2.45 -4.83 -2.12
CA ILE A 57 1.01 -4.79 -1.83
C ILE A 57 0.50 -3.35 -1.79
N VAL A 58 1.20 -2.46 -1.07
CA VAL A 58 0.81 -1.04 -1.00
C VAL A 58 0.92 -0.38 -2.37
N GLY A 59 1.97 -0.67 -3.13
CA GLY A 59 2.14 -0.22 -4.50
C GLY A 59 1.01 -0.68 -5.41
N ALA A 60 0.66 -1.98 -5.38
CA ALA A 60 -0.42 -2.52 -6.19
C ALA A 60 -1.79 -1.92 -5.82
N LEU A 61 -2.07 -1.71 -4.53
CA LEU A 61 -3.29 -1.06 -4.07
C LEU A 61 -3.35 0.42 -4.47
N ALA A 62 -2.24 1.15 -4.32
CA ALA A 62 -2.15 2.55 -4.71
C ALA A 62 -2.35 2.74 -6.22
N LEU A 63 -1.70 1.90 -7.03
CA LEU A 63 -1.86 1.89 -8.48
C LEU A 63 -3.29 1.49 -8.88
N GLY A 64 -3.83 0.41 -8.31
CA GLY A 64 -5.19 -0.04 -8.56
C GLY A 64 -6.25 1.01 -8.21
N LEU A 65 -6.02 1.81 -7.17
CA LEU A 65 -6.89 2.93 -6.78
C LEU A 65 -6.76 4.15 -7.69
N ALA A 66 -5.56 4.44 -8.20
CA ALA A 66 -5.33 5.59 -9.07
C ALA A 66 -6.03 5.43 -10.44
N VAL A 67 -6.21 4.19 -10.91
CA VAL A 67 -6.81 3.86 -12.21
C VAL A 67 -8.26 4.37 -12.35
N PRO A 68 -9.20 4.10 -11.43
CA PRO A 68 -10.56 4.64 -11.50
C PRO A 68 -10.63 6.17 -11.50
N GLY A 69 -9.80 6.83 -10.67
CA GLY A 69 -9.76 8.29 -10.60
C GLY A 69 -9.31 8.93 -11.91
N LEU A 70 -8.34 8.32 -12.59
CA LEU A 70 -7.82 8.77 -13.88
C LEU A 70 -8.76 8.46 -15.06
N LEU A 71 -9.39 7.27 -15.07
CA LEU A 71 -10.26 6.82 -16.16
C LEU A 71 -11.64 7.46 -16.14
N PHE A 72 -12.27 7.59 -14.96
CA PHE A 72 -13.67 8.04 -14.85
C PHE A 72 -13.83 9.54 -14.54
N TYR A 73 -12.78 10.23 -14.08
CA TYR A 73 -12.86 11.63 -13.66
C TYR A 73 -12.09 12.61 -14.58
N ARG A 74 -11.97 12.27 -15.88
CA ARG A 74 -11.35 13.14 -16.90
C ARG A 74 -12.29 14.28 -17.31
N ARG A 75 -11.92 15.53 -16.99
CA ARG A 75 -12.77 16.74 -17.19
C ARG A 75 -12.78 17.38 -18.60
N ARG A 76 -11.98 16.91 -19.58
CA ARG A 76 -12.09 17.39 -20.98
C ARG A 76 -11.92 16.23 -21.98
N PRO A 77 -12.83 16.06 -22.95
CA PRO A 77 -12.58 15.22 -24.12
C PRO A 77 -11.57 15.93 -25.04
N VAL A 78 -10.66 15.16 -25.64
CA VAL A 78 -9.87 15.61 -26.79
C VAL A 78 -10.52 14.99 -28.02
N VAL A 79 -11.70 15.49 -28.37
CA VAL A 79 -12.16 15.92 -29.72
C VAL A 79 -13.42 16.75 -29.49
#